data_AF-A0A8J4WHR8-F1
#
_entry.id   AF-A0A8J4WHR8-F1
#
_cell.length_a   1.000
_cell.length_b   1.000
_cell.length_c   1.000
_cell.angle_alpha   90.00
_cell.angle_beta   90.00
_cell.angle_gamma   90.00
#
_symmetry.space_group_name_H-M   'P 1'
#
loop_
_entity.id
_entity.type
_entity.pdbx_description
1 polymer ?
#
loop_
_entity_poly.entity_id
_entity_poly.type
_entity_poly.pdbx_seq_one_letter_code
_entity_poly.pdbx_strand_id
1 'polypeptide(L)'
;MSATSKAEGLGSISWWGFSPAIDLIEAYSGVFDLSSVESVTVLLAGGSDSRHILQTVSNATGDSSLTQNYFILDSALEVYARFMLQIYIAMEQEERFNLQGWFDVRNIQCFLEKTELFLELFGNTMIREFTATYLCHVANELIKITTSFDDSTKCLQFMNMAHLRFRERDVLESIFKFWREKDENVFDIFKCWDYRLRRHLGTRYDAIPNVFDWDCSITLHDRQADQIDSREYSWWRRRGVAFELRPADYTVSNRCLASGKPFRTSKGENTVYWGYWGDITCSPYLAFGITTSMYPELAKKVNGKRSYGATTISEVNVRSLLWRLGHSCKCPLTVAAPFCIDNSRDSSKPEQDMNATGDLSDDATGARPSLSGKDSEESTVTSSSAEEDNGSMKKPSEASLTSRVQRKPYVPLRTQTQFSVNYLPLNSFTELSSRYRSLFLGDGGKPIDIVYMGCSLSHLLDDGKLVARRKHFKETSTQDEDGTIWTDDNSGLVNILNDKALLIVESVLYVVELRPAEVEAYVERVTKSALRLGFQPAKKPEPMKDHHLYFVYDRAGVGSN
;
A
#
# COMPACT_ATOMS: atom_id res chain seq x y z
N MET A 1 -22.45 -20.34 -10.14
CA MET A 1 -21.33 -20.13 -9.19
C MET A 1 -21.91 -19.41 -7.97
N SER A 2 -21.86 -20.00 -6.78
CA SER A 2 -22.41 -19.36 -5.58
C SER A 2 -21.55 -18.15 -5.19
N ALA A 3 -22.16 -17.15 -4.54
CA ALA A 3 -21.48 -15.97 -4.00
C ALA A 3 -20.27 -16.33 -3.11
N THR A 4 -20.27 -17.53 -2.52
CA THR A 4 -19.17 -18.11 -1.73
C THR A 4 -17.88 -18.31 -2.52
N SER A 5 -17.95 -18.64 -3.82
CA SER A 5 -16.75 -18.88 -4.66
C SER A 5 -16.01 -17.62 -5.08
N LYS A 6 -16.73 -16.49 -5.21
CA LYS A 6 -16.13 -15.18 -5.52
C LYS A 6 -15.32 -14.70 -4.31
N ALA A 7 -15.93 -14.66 -3.13
CA ALA A 7 -15.24 -14.23 -1.89
C ALA A 7 -13.93 -15.00 -1.55
N GLU A 8 -13.67 -16.18 -2.13
CA GLU A 8 -12.41 -16.91 -1.91
C GLU A 8 -11.18 -16.26 -2.55
N GLY A 9 -11.34 -15.55 -3.68
CA GLY A 9 -10.23 -14.89 -4.38
C GLY A 9 -9.67 -13.72 -3.59
N LEU A 10 -10.55 -12.84 -3.11
CA LEU A 10 -10.20 -11.67 -2.29
C LEU A 10 -9.65 -12.03 -0.90
N GLY A 11 -10.05 -13.18 -0.36
CA GLY A 11 -9.68 -13.59 0.99
C GLY A 11 -10.41 -12.84 2.09
N SER A 12 -9.94 -12.99 3.33
CA SER A 12 -10.54 -12.37 4.52
C SER A 12 -9.75 -11.19 5.06
N ILE A 13 -8.59 -10.87 4.46
CA ILE A 13 -7.71 -9.77 4.88
C ILE A 13 -7.29 -8.99 3.63
N SER A 14 -7.51 -7.69 3.64
CA SER A 14 -7.02 -6.79 2.61
C SER A 14 -5.61 -6.32 2.96
N TRP A 15 -4.59 -6.84 2.27
CA TRP A 15 -3.18 -6.49 2.52
C TRP A 15 -2.70 -5.22 1.83
N TRP A 16 -3.49 -4.79 0.83
CA TRP A 16 -3.39 -3.56 0.07
C TRP A 16 -4.82 -3.17 -0.36
N GLY A 17 -5.08 -1.89 -0.60
CA GLY A 17 -6.37 -1.45 -1.13
C GLY A 17 -6.50 -1.66 -2.64
N PHE A 18 -7.69 -1.44 -3.19
CA PHE A 18 -8.03 -1.71 -4.59
C PHE A 18 -8.13 -0.46 -5.46
N SER A 19 -7.50 0.64 -5.07
CA SER A 19 -7.46 1.89 -5.82
C SER A 19 -6.06 2.51 -5.81
N PRO A 20 -5.77 3.48 -6.69
CA PRO A 20 -4.54 4.27 -6.59
C PRO A 20 -4.46 5.04 -5.28
N ALA A 21 -3.24 5.32 -4.83
CA ALA A 21 -3.02 6.28 -3.76
C ALA A 21 -3.60 7.67 -4.14
N ILE A 22 -4.22 8.34 -3.18
CA ILE A 22 -4.73 9.71 -3.33
C ILE A 22 -4.20 10.58 -2.20
N ASP A 23 -4.03 11.85 -2.51
CA ASP A 23 -3.77 12.90 -1.53
C ASP A 23 -5.10 13.33 -0.90
N LEU A 24 -5.26 13.02 0.38
CA LEU A 24 -6.50 13.27 1.11
C LEU A 24 -6.68 14.78 1.39
N ILE A 25 -5.60 15.51 1.59
CA ILE A 25 -5.64 16.96 1.85
C ILE A 25 -5.91 17.72 0.54
N GLU A 26 -5.32 17.29 -0.57
CA GLU A 26 -5.65 17.80 -1.91
C GLU A 26 -7.14 17.56 -2.23
N ALA A 27 -7.65 16.35 -1.98
CA ALA A 27 -9.06 16.03 -2.19
C ALA A 27 -10.00 16.91 -1.34
N TYR A 28 -9.64 17.19 -0.09
CA TYR A 28 -10.41 18.05 0.80
C TYR A 28 -10.34 19.52 0.40
N SER A 29 -9.14 20.02 0.09
CA SER A 29 -8.93 21.41 -0.35
C SER A 29 -9.55 21.73 -1.72
N GLY A 30 -9.75 20.72 -2.57
CA GLY A 30 -10.50 20.85 -3.81
C GLY A 30 -11.99 21.16 -3.61
N VAL A 31 -12.52 20.95 -2.40
CA VAL A 31 -13.93 21.19 -2.05
C VAL A 31 -14.08 22.32 -1.04
N PHE A 32 -13.14 22.45 -0.10
CA PHE A 32 -13.19 23.39 1.01
C PHE A 32 -11.92 24.22 1.13
N ASP A 33 -12.05 25.49 1.54
CA ASP A 33 -10.88 26.34 1.79
C ASP A 33 -10.14 25.92 3.07
N LEU A 34 -8.82 25.76 2.96
CA LEU A 34 -7.90 25.41 4.05
C LEU A 34 -7.14 26.61 4.62
N SER A 35 -7.33 27.81 4.08
CA SER A 35 -6.53 29.00 4.43
C SER A 35 -6.51 29.33 5.94
N SER A 36 -7.58 29.01 6.66
CA SER A 36 -7.71 29.24 8.11
C SER A 36 -7.62 27.97 8.97
N VAL A 37 -7.24 26.83 8.38
CA VAL A 37 -7.24 25.54 9.06
C VAL A 37 -5.83 25.21 9.53
N GLU A 38 -5.64 25.09 10.85
CA GLU A 38 -4.33 24.75 11.43
C GLU A 38 -4.06 23.24 11.46
N SER A 39 -5.11 22.43 11.36
CA SER A 39 -4.98 20.97 11.38
C SER A 39 -6.16 20.27 10.72
N VAL A 40 -5.91 19.11 10.13
CA VAL A 40 -6.93 18.23 9.56
C VAL A 40 -6.91 16.88 10.27
N THR A 41 -8.08 16.42 10.68
CA THR A 41 -8.30 15.10 11.27
C THR A 41 -8.91 14.16 10.23
N VAL A 42 -8.24 13.04 9.99
CA VAL A 42 -8.58 12.06 8.98
C VAL A 42 -8.86 10.71 9.63
N LEU A 43 -10.04 10.15 9.42
CA LEU A 43 -10.39 8.78 9.77
C LEU A 43 -10.21 7.87 8.54
N LEU A 44 -9.29 6.92 8.62
CA LEU A 44 -9.06 5.88 7.60
C LEU A 44 -9.63 4.55 8.10
N ALA A 45 -10.83 4.19 7.62
CA ALA A 45 -11.48 2.93 7.95
C ALA A 45 -11.39 1.95 6.76
N GLY A 46 -10.66 0.85 6.91
CA GLY A 46 -10.46 -0.16 5.86
C GLY A 46 -9.43 0.28 4.81
N GLY A 47 -8.56 1.22 5.15
CA GLY A 47 -7.50 1.71 4.25
C GLY A 47 -6.53 0.63 3.78
N SER A 48 -6.42 -0.50 4.51
CA SER A 48 -5.62 -1.70 4.18
C SER A 48 -4.10 -1.49 4.14
N ASP A 49 -3.61 -0.31 3.79
CA ASP A 49 -2.20 0.02 3.69
C ASP A 49 -1.94 1.54 3.85
N SER A 50 -0.66 1.92 3.90
CA SER A 50 -0.22 3.29 4.20
C SER A 50 -0.22 4.26 3.02
N ARG A 51 -0.58 3.83 1.80
CA ARG A 51 -0.38 4.62 0.56
C ARG A 51 -1.01 6.01 0.60
N HIS A 52 -2.20 6.14 1.17
CA HIS A 52 -2.91 7.43 1.21
C HIS A 52 -2.21 8.41 2.15
N ILE A 53 -1.70 7.93 3.28
CA ILE A 53 -0.90 8.76 4.20
C ILE A 53 0.41 9.14 3.53
N LEU A 54 1.13 8.18 2.94
CA LEU A 54 2.40 8.47 2.28
C LEU A 54 2.23 9.45 1.12
N GLN A 55 1.20 9.27 0.28
CA GLN A 55 0.87 10.18 -0.80
C GLN A 55 0.61 11.59 -0.27
N THR A 56 -0.25 11.72 0.73
CA THR A 56 -0.63 12.99 1.34
C THR A 56 0.55 13.71 2.00
N VAL A 57 1.28 13.02 2.88
CA VAL A 57 2.41 13.61 3.62
C VAL A 57 3.56 13.99 2.68
N SER A 58 3.81 13.17 1.64
CA SER A 58 4.86 13.47 0.64
C SER A 58 4.52 14.64 -0.28
N ASN A 59 3.23 14.97 -0.40
CA ASN A 59 2.75 16.05 -1.24
C ASN A 59 2.64 17.39 -0.51
N ALA A 60 2.73 17.38 0.83
CA ALA A 60 2.69 18.60 1.63
C ALA A 60 3.72 19.63 1.13
N THR A 61 3.25 20.85 0.87
CA THR A 61 4.07 21.94 0.35
C THR A 61 4.93 22.55 1.44
N GLY A 62 6.06 23.17 1.05
CA GLY A 62 6.98 23.85 1.97
C GLY A 62 6.31 24.85 2.93
N ASP A 63 5.24 25.52 2.49
CA ASP A 63 4.56 26.56 3.27
C ASP A 63 3.43 26.01 4.17
N SER A 64 3.18 24.69 4.17
CA SER A 64 2.07 24.09 4.92
C SER A 64 2.42 23.89 6.40
N SER A 65 1.90 24.75 7.26
CA SER A 65 1.91 24.56 8.73
C SER A 65 0.82 23.59 9.22
N LEU A 66 0.06 22.99 8.30
CA LEU A 66 -1.09 22.14 8.59
C LEU A 66 -0.68 20.87 9.35
N THR A 67 -1.18 20.68 10.56
CA THR A 67 -0.95 19.43 11.30
C THR A 67 -1.93 18.34 10.85
N GLN A 68 -1.44 17.14 10.55
CA GLN A 68 -2.26 16.03 10.02
C GLN A 68 -2.44 14.92 11.05
N ASN A 69 -3.68 14.66 11.48
CA ASN A 69 -3.98 13.64 12.48
C ASN A 69 -4.76 12.49 11.85
N TYR A 70 -4.12 11.34 11.68
CA TYR A 70 -4.73 10.15 11.10
C TYR A 70 -5.21 9.21 12.20
N PHE A 71 -6.43 8.72 12.08
CA PHE A 71 -7.02 7.67 12.91
C PHE A 71 -7.26 6.44 12.05
N ILE A 72 -6.63 5.32 12.39
CA ILE A 72 -6.69 4.09 11.61
C ILE A 72 -7.68 3.13 12.25
N LEU A 73 -8.58 2.60 11.43
CA LEU A 73 -9.49 1.53 11.78
C LEU A 73 -9.46 0.45 10.71
N ASP A 74 -9.21 -0.79 11.11
CA ASP A 74 -9.26 -1.93 10.18
C ASP A 74 -9.91 -3.15 10.85
N SER A 75 -10.02 -4.23 10.09
CA SER A 75 -10.65 -5.50 10.45
C SER A 75 -9.72 -6.46 11.19
N ALA A 76 -8.40 -6.28 11.05
CA ALA A 76 -7.38 -7.21 11.55
C ALA A 76 -6.13 -6.49 12.07
N LEU A 77 -5.52 -7.02 13.14
CA LEU A 77 -4.31 -6.45 13.73
C LEU A 77 -3.07 -6.69 12.85
N GLU A 78 -3.09 -7.72 12.01
CA GLU A 78 -2.04 -7.95 11.01
C GLU A 78 -1.96 -6.79 10.00
N VAL A 79 -3.10 -6.15 9.70
CA VAL A 79 -3.13 -4.95 8.86
C VAL A 79 -2.50 -3.77 9.60
N TYR A 80 -2.78 -3.57 10.89
CA TYR A 80 -2.11 -2.54 11.69
C TYR A 80 -0.61 -2.76 11.76
N ALA A 81 -0.17 -3.99 12.01
CA ALA A 81 1.24 -4.36 12.03
C ALA A 81 1.93 -3.99 10.71
N ARG A 82 1.32 -4.30 9.56
CA ARG A 82 1.84 -3.91 8.24
C ARG A 82 1.83 -2.41 8.03
N PHE A 83 0.79 -1.72 8.48
CA PHE A 83 0.72 -0.26 8.41
C PHE A 83 1.89 0.39 9.18
N MET A 84 2.17 -0.10 10.38
CA MET A 84 3.32 0.32 11.19
C MET A 84 4.64 0.05 10.47
N LEU A 85 4.82 -1.14 9.89
CA LEU A 85 6.01 -1.52 9.13
C LEU A 85 6.22 -0.59 7.92
N GLN A 86 5.18 -0.31 7.15
CA GLN A 86 5.27 0.51 5.95
C GLN A 86 5.61 1.97 6.29
N ILE A 87 4.98 2.56 7.31
CA ILE A 87 5.35 3.92 7.76
C ILE A 87 6.76 3.92 8.35
N TYR A 88 7.16 2.90 9.13
CA TYR A 88 8.51 2.78 9.68
C TYR A 88 9.56 2.77 8.57
N ILE A 89 9.37 1.96 7.51
CA ILE A 89 10.25 1.96 6.34
C ILE A 89 10.24 3.33 5.68
N ALA A 90 9.06 3.94 5.47
CA ALA A 90 8.97 5.23 4.81
C ALA A 90 9.72 6.35 5.56
N MET A 91 9.69 6.31 6.89
CA MET A 91 10.35 7.28 7.79
C MET A 91 11.81 6.94 8.10
N GLU A 92 12.35 5.85 7.53
CA GLU A 92 13.76 5.45 7.70
C GLU A 92 14.70 6.45 7.02
N GLN A 93 15.76 6.87 7.72
CA GLN A 93 16.75 7.81 7.20
C GLN A 93 17.66 7.17 6.13
N GLU A 94 18.03 7.97 5.12
CA GLU A 94 18.84 7.53 3.97
C GLU A 94 20.20 6.98 4.40
N GLU A 95 20.79 7.56 5.45
CA GLU A 95 22.10 7.20 5.94
C GLU A 95 22.15 5.81 6.61
N ARG A 96 20.99 5.18 6.84
CA ARG A 96 20.89 3.80 7.33
C ARG A 96 20.87 2.76 6.20
N PHE A 97 20.61 3.21 4.96
CA PHE A 97 20.75 2.40 3.74
C PHE A 97 22.07 2.62 3.00
N ASN A 98 22.75 3.75 3.22
CA ASN A 98 23.99 4.07 2.51
C ASN A 98 25.16 3.10 2.84
N LEU A 99 25.62 2.36 1.83
CA LEU A 99 26.63 1.30 1.94
C LEU A 99 28.07 1.78 2.14
N GLN A 100 28.40 3.03 1.79
CA GLN A 100 29.80 3.44 1.58
C GLN A 100 30.22 4.76 2.26
N GLY A 101 29.39 5.38 3.10
CA GLY A 101 29.74 6.64 3.76
C GLY A 101 30.04 7.81 2.80
N TRP A 102 29.79 7.62 1.51
CA TRP A 102 29.96 8.62 0.48
C TRP A 102 28.71 9.49 0.43
N PHE A 103 28.81 10.66 1.06
CA PHE A 103 27.83 11.74 0.97
C PHE A 103 27.93 12.40 -0.41
N ASP A 104 27.50 11.71 -1.46
CA ASP A 104 27.16 12.36 -2.71
C ASP A 104 25.63 12.50 -2.77
N VAL A 105 25.16 13.74 -2.91
CA VAL A 105 23.74 14.11 -3.06
C VAL A 105 23.13 13.51 -4.34
N ARG A 106 23.95 12.88 -5.20
CA ARG A 106 23.55 12.10 -6.38
C ARG A 106 23.42 10.59 -6.13
N ASN A 107 23.57 10.12 -4.89
CA ASN A 107 23.51 8.69 -4.58
C ASN A 107 22.08 8.16 -4.55
N ILE A 108 21.50 7.94 -5.74
CA ILE A 108 20.15 7.38 -5.95
C ILE A 108 20.03 5.97 -5.32
N GLN A 109 21.15 5.29 -5.07
CA GLN A 109 21.20 3.89 -4.62
C GLN A 109 20.43 3.64 -3.31
N CYS A 110 20.48 4.54 -2.33
CA CYS A 110 19.73 4.36 -1.07
C CYS A 110 18.21 4.34 -1.31
N PHE A 111 17.71 5.19 -2.21
CA PHE A 111 16.31 5.22 -2.60
C PHE A 111 15.92 4.00 -3.41
N LEU A 112 16.82 3.46 -4.26
CA LEU A 112 16.59 2.17 -4.92
C LEU A 112 16.36 1.07 -3.89
N GLU A 113 17.30 0.89 -2.95
CA GLU A 113 17.23 -0.17 -1.95
C GLU A 113 16.01 -0.02 -1.03
N LYS A 114 15.72 1.21 -0.59
CA LYS A 114 14.54 1.50 0.24
C LYS A 114 13.24 1.25 -0.52
N THR A 115 13.18 1.59 -1.80
CA THR A 115 12.02 1.34 -2.68
C THR A 115 11.82 -0.16 -2.91
N GLU A 116 12.89 -0.89 -3.21
CA GLU A 116 12.86 -2.35 -3.37
C GLU A 116 12.36 -3.03 -2.09
N LEU A 117 12.92 -2.65 -0.94
CA LEU A 117 12.53 -3.17 0.36
C LEU A 117 11.05 -2.91 0.66
N PHE A 118 10.58 -1.67 0.43
CA PHE A 118 9.19 -1.30 0.63
C PHE A 118 8.25 -2.14 -0.24
N LEU A 119 8.51 -2.22 -1.55
CA LEU A 119 7.66 -2.93 -2.49
C LEU A 119 7.66 -4.45 -2.26
N GLU A 120 8.80 -5.04 -1.91
CA GLU A 120 8.89 -6.45 -1.52
C GLU A 120 8.00 -6.78 -0.33
N LEU A 121 8.08 -5.99 0.75
CA LEU A 121 7.25 -6.20 1.95
C LEU A 121 5.78 -5.85 1.68
N PHE A 122 5.52 -4.92 0.76
CA PHE A 122 4.17 -4.52 0.35
C PHE A 122 3.45 -5.64 -0.41
N GLY A 123 4.05 -6.18 -1.48
CA GLY A 123 3.31 -6.99 -2.46
C GLY A 123 3.85 -8.38 -2.76
N ASN A 124 5.01 -8.79 -2.23
CA ASN A 124 5.60 -10.08 -2.56
C ASN A 124 5.38 -11.11 -1.46
N THR A 125 4.95 -12.30 -1.84
CA THR A 125 4.91 -13.50 -0.99
C THR A 125 6.29 -14.04 -0.64
N MET A 126 7.25 -13.89 -1.56
CA MET A 126 8.64 -14.31 -1.41
C MET A 126 9.55 -13.08 -1.47
N ILE A 127 10.49 -12.99 -0.54
CA ILE A 127 11.40 -11.85 -0.37
C ILE A 127 12.85 -12.33 -0.31
N ARG A 128 13.77 -11.39 -0.52
CA ARG A 128 15.21 -11.66 -0.38
C ARG A 128 15.57 -11.85 1.09
N GLU A 129 16.66 -12.57 1.35
CA GLU A 129 17.25 -12.74 2.69
C GLU A 129 17.52 -11.39 3.38
N PHE A 130 17.98 -10.41 2.59
CA PHE A 130 18.18 -9.03 3.02
C PHE A 130 16.90 -8.43 3.62
N THR A 131 15.80 -8.53 2.88
CA THR A 131 14.48 -7.98 3.26
C THR A 131 13.92 -8.72 4.49
N ALA A 132 14.10 -10.04 4.57
CA ALA A 132 13.70 -10.83 5.73
C ALA A 132 14.49 -10.46 6.99
N THR A 133 15.79 -10.24 6.86
CA THR A 133 16.66 -9.77 7.94
C THR A 133 16.21 -8.39 8.45
N TYR A 134 15.92 -7.46 7.53
CA TYR A 134 15.37 -6.14 7.89
C TYR A 134 14.02 -6.27 8.60
N LEU A 135 13.10 -7.12 8.11
CA LEU A 135 11.80 -7.37 8.75
C LEU A 135 11.97 -7.86 10.20
N CYS A 136 12.92 -8.77 10.44
CA CYS A 136 13.24 -9.25 11.78
C CYS A 136 13.74 -8.13 12.69
N HIS A 137 14.57 -7.22 12.16
CA HIS A 137 15.02 -6.04 12.91
C HIS A 137 13.85 -5.14 13.31
N VAL A 138 13.02 -4.73 12.34
CA VAL A 138 11.86 -3.87 12.62
C VAL A 138 10.88 -4.52 13.59
N ALA A 139 10.65 -5.83 13.46
CA ALA A 139 9.82 -6.57 14.40
C ALA A 139 10.31 -6.48 15.84
N ASN A 140 11.64 -6.52 16.08
CA ASN A 140 12.19 -6.32 17.42
C ASN A 140 11.94 -4.91 17.96
N GLU A 141 12.04 -3.89 17.12
CA GLU A 141 11.74 -2.53 17.53
C GLU A 141 10.25 -2.36 17.84
N LEU A 142 9.37 -2.85 16.96
CA LEU A 142 7.92 -2.82 17.15
C LEU A 142 7.47 -3.57 18.43
N ILE A 143 8.09 -4.70 18.76
CA ILE A 143 7.84 -5.39 20.06
C ILE A 143 8.15 -4.46 21.24
N LYS A 144 9.29 -3.77 21.24
CA LYS A 144 9.67 -2.85 22.33
C LYS A 144 8.64 -1.73 22.47
N ILE A 145 8.19 -1.16 21.35
CA ILE A 145 7.24 -0.05 21.34
C ILE A 145 5.86 -0.49 21.81
N THR A 146 5.39 -1.65 21.36
CA THR A 146 4.07 -2.17 21.73
C THR A 146 4.00 -2.58 23.21
N THR A 147 5.13 -3.03 23.78
CA THR A 147 5.24 -3.45 25.19
C THR A 147 5.61 -2.32 26.15
N SER A 148 6.17 -1.21 25.66
CA SER A 148 6.46 -0.03 26.48
C SER A 148 5.20 0.79 26.77
N PHE A 149 4.94 1.08 28.05
CA PHE A 149 3.82 1.93 28.50
C PHE A 149 4.24 3.37 28.85
N ASP A 150 5.54 3.65 28.90
CA ASP A 150 6.09 4.97 29.21
C ASP A 150 6.28 5.83 27.96
N ASP A 151 6.32 7.16 28.14
CA ASP A 151 6.71 8.21 27.16
C ASP A 151 8.12 8.04 26.52
N SER A 152 8.78 6.91 26.76
CA SER A 152 10.11 6.55 26.28
C SER A 152 10.19 6.28 24.77
N THR A 153 9.06 6.33 24.04
CA THR A 153 8.99 6.22 22.57
C THR A 153 9.23 7.53 21.84
N LYS A 154 10.07 8.43 22.38
CA LYS A 154 10.46 9.71 21.73
C LYS A 154 10.90 9.56 20.28
N CYS A 155 11.36 8.37 19.85
CA CYS A 155 11.82 8.09 18.50
C CYS A 155 10.70 7.81 17.48
N LEU A 156 9.42 7.62 17.85
CA LEU A 156 8.34 7.30 16.92
C LEU A 156 7.05 8.07 17.22
N GLN A 157 7.18 9.37 17.42
CA GLN A 157 6.07 10.28 17.77
C GLN A 157 4.92 10.27 16.76
N PHE A 158 5.16 9.81 15.53
CA PHE A 158 4.14 9.68 14.50
C PHE A 158 3.28 8.41 14.64
N MET A 159 3.59 7.45 15.53
CA MET A 159 2.77 6.25 15.78
C MET A 159 2.26 6.21 17.21
N ASN A 160 0.94 6.30 17.36
CA ASN A 160 0.27 6.32 18.64
C ASN A 160 -0.65 5.09 18.82
N MET A 161 -0.31 4.23 19.78
CA MET A 161 -1.07 3.03 20.14
C MET A 161 -1.91 3.21 21.42
N ALA A 162 -1.99 4.43 21.98
CA ALA A 162 -2.64 4.73 23.26
C ALA A 162 -4.08 4.24 23.34
N HIS A 163 -4.79 4.20 22.20
CA HIS A 163 -6.20 3.83 22.17
C HIS A 163 -6.45 2.31 22.03
N LEU A 164 -5.43 1.52 21.69
CA LEU A 164 -5.55 0.06 21.58
C LEU A 164 -5.77 -0.58 22.95
N ARG A 165 -6.60 -1.63 22.98
CA ARG A 165 -6.83 -2.44 24.19
C ARG A 165 -5.57 -3.25 24.50
N PHE A 166 -5.31 -3.55 25.77
CA PHE A 166 -4.15 -4.37 26.18
C PHE A 166 -4.08 -5.70 25.40
N ARG A 167 -5.21 -6.42 25.28
CA ARG A 167 -5.29 -7.66 24.49
C ARG A 167 -4.90 -7.46 23.02
N GLU A 168 -5.19 -6.31 22.41
CA GLU A 168 -4.82 -6.03 21.02
C GLU A 168 -3.32 -5.79 20.90
N ARG A 169 -2.71 -5.11 21.88
CA ARG A 169 -1.25 -4.97 21.97
C ARG A 169 -0.54 -6.31 22.16
N ASP A 170 -1.08 -7.19 23.00
CA ASP A 170 -0.54 -8.55 23.19
C ASP A 170 -0.56 -9.35 21.87
N VAL A 171 -1.63 -9.21 21.08
CA VAL A 171 -1.74 -9.86 19.77
C VAL A 171 -0.76 -9.24 18.76
N LEU A 172 -0.59 -7.91 18.75
CA LEU A 172 0.44 -7.26 17.93
C LEU A 172 1.85 -7.77 18.28
N GLU A 173 2.18 -7.86 19.58
CA GLU A 173 3.44 -8.42 20.04
C GLU A 173 3.63 -9.87 19.52
N SER A 174 2.58 -10.69 19.57
CA SER A 174 2.59 -12.06 19.03
C SER A 174 2.84 -12.09 17.52
N ILE A 175 2.22 -11.19 16.76
CA ILE A 175 2.43 -11.04 15.30
C ILE A 175 3.90 -10.69 15.02
N PHE A 176 4.47 -9.73 15.74
CA PHE A 176 5.87 -9.34 15.55
C PHE A 176 6.86 -10.43 15.98
N LYS A 177 6.54 -11.22 17.01
CA LYS A 177 7.32 -12.42 17.36
C LYS A 177 7.30 -13.43 16.22
N PHE A 178 6.13 -13.66 15.62
CA PHE A 178 6.00 -14.54 14.46
C PHE A 178 6.81 -14.05 13.25
N TRP A 179 6.90 -12.73 12.99
CA TRP A 179 7.72 -12.20 11.90
C TRP A 179 9.22 -12.53 12.05
N ARG A 180 9.69 -12.82 13.26
CA ARG A 180 11.08 -13.21 13.55
C ARG A 180 11.32 -14.71 13.43
N GLU A 181 10.27 -15.52 13.31
CA GLU A 181 10.38 -16.97 13.25
C GLU A 181 11.16 -17.37 12.00
N LYS A 182 12.13 -18.28 12.16
CA LYS A 182 12.98 -18.76 11.06
C LYS A 182 12.53 -20.12 10.54
N ASP A 183 11.75 -20.87 11.31
CA ASP A 183 11.26 -22.17 10.88
C ASP A 183 10.25 -22.02 9.71
N GLU A 184 10.62 -22.56 8.55
CA GLU A 184 9.78 -22.57 7.34
C GLU A 184 8.60 -23.54 7.47
N ASN A 185 8.68 -24.54 8.37
CA ASN A 185 7.59 -25.48 8.59
C ASN A 185 6.37 -24.82 9.25
N VAL A 186 6.57 -23.68 9.92
CA VAL A 186 5.49 -22.92 10.55
C VAL A 186 4.68 -22.14 9.51
N PHE A 187 5.32 -21.66 8.44
CA PHE A 187 4.67 -20.86 7.40
C PHE A 187 5.33 -21.04 6.03
N ASP A 188 4.74 -21.96 5.26
CA ASP A 188 5.07 -22.19 3.87
C ASP A 188 4.09 -21.42 2.97
N ILE A 189 4.52 -20.24 2.52
CA ILE A 189 3.69 -19.36 1.70
C ILE A 189 3.39 -19.96 0.33
N PHE A 190 4.28 -20.78 -0.22
CA PHE A 190 4.08 -21.43 -1.52
C PHE A 190 2.90 -22.41 -1.43
N LYS A 191 2.87 -23.25 -0.39
CA LYS A 191 1.72 -24.14 -0.13
C LYS A 191 0.44 -23.37 0.15
N CYS A 192 0.52 -22.29 0.93
CA CYS A 192 -0.65 -21.46 1.23
C CYS A 192 -1.24 -20.82 -0.03
N TRP A 193 -0.40 -20.28 -0.90
CA TRP A 193 -0.82 -19.66 -2.16
C TRP A 193 -1.42 -20.67 -3.12
N ASP A 194 -0.75 -21.82 -3.33
CA ASP A 194 -1.25 -22.88 -4.20
C ASP A 194 -2.60 -23.44 -3.71
N TYR A 195 -2.73 -23.68 -2.40
CA TYR A 195 -4.00 -24.11 -1.80
C TYR A 195 -5.13 -23.14 -2.15
N ARG A 196 -4.88 -21.84 -2.05
CA ARG A 196 -5.88 -20.81 -2.36
C ARG A 196 -6.20 -20.72 -3.84
N LEU A 197 -5.20 -20.82 -4.71
CA LEU A 197 -5.43 -20.87 -6.15
C LEU A 197 -6.30 -22.07 -6.54
N ARG A 198 -6.00 -23.27 -6.02
CA ARG A 198 -6.81 -24.48 -6.25
C ARG A 198 -8.25 -24.29 -5.81
N ARG A 199 -8.45 -23.69 -4.63
CA ARG A 199 -9.77 -23.47 -4.06
C ARG A 199 -10.59 -22.46 -4.87
N HIS A 200 -9.99 -21.32 -5.19
CA HIS A 200 -10.63 -20.25 -5.98
C HIS A 200 -10.93 -20.68 -7.44
N LEU A 201 -9.99 -21.34 -8.12
CA LEU A 201 -10.17 -21.73 -9.52
C LEU A 201 -11.02 -23.00 -9.67
N GLY A 202 -10.97 -23.91 -8.69
CA GLY A 202 -11.67 -25.18 -8.73
C GLY A 202 -11.33 -25.97 -10.00
N THR A 203 -12.35 -26.35 -10.77
CA THR A 203 -12.18 -27.07 -12.05
C THR A 203 -11.43 -26.26 -13.11
N ARG A 204 -11.30 -24.94 -12.96
CA ARG A 204 -10.56 -24.07 -13.89
C ARG A 204 -9.07 -23.99 -13.56
N TYR A 205 -8.59 -24.70 -12.53
CA TYR A 205 -7.18 -24.68 -12.15
C TYR A 205 -6.27 -25.18 -13.28
N ASP A 206 -6.72 -26.15 -14.08
CA ASP A 206 -5.97 -26.63 -15.25
C ASP A 206 -6.00 -25.63 -16.43
N ALA A 207 -6.86 -24.61 -16.36
CA ALA A 207 -7.02 -23.56 -17.36
C ALA A 207 -6.47 -22.20 -16.89
N ILE A 208 -5.54 -22.19 -15.92
CA ILE A 208 -4.89 -20.98 -15.37
C ILE A 208 -4.50 -19.96 -16.45
N PRO A 209 -3.81 -20.32 -17.55
CA PRO A 209 -3.38 -19.34 -18.54
C PRO A 209 -4.54 -18.53 -19.13
N ASN A 210 -5.66 -19.19 -19.41
CA ASN A 210 -6.84 -18.56 -20.02
C ASN A 210 -7.60 -17.68 -19.02
N VAL A 211 -7.73 -18.13 -17.77
CA VAL A 211 -8.40 -17.34 -16.73
C VAL A 211 -7.61 -16.07 -16.43
N PHE A 212 -6.29 -16.18 -16.28
CA PHE A 212 -5.47 -15.03 -15.91
C PHE A 212 -5.37 -14.01 -17.03
N ASP A 213 -5.27 -14.46 -18.29
CA ASP A 213 -5.31 -13.57 -19.45
C ASP A 213 -6.67 -12.86 -19.56
N TRP A 214 -7.78 -13.57 -19.38
CA TRP A 214 -9.11 -12.95 -19.42
C TRP A 214 -9.31 -11.90 -18.32
N ASP A 215 -8.93 -12.21 -17.07
CA ASP A 215 -9.03 -11.28 -15.95
C ASP A 215 -8.22 -9.99 -16.20
N CYS A 216 -7.06 -10.09 -16.86
CA CYS A 216 -6.22 -8.94 -17.17
C CYS A 216 -6.68 -8.21 -18.44
N SER A 217 -6.55 -8.89 -19.59
CA SER A 217 -6.67 -8.32 -20.93
C SER A 217 -8.09 -7.87 -21.28
N ILE A 218 -9.11 -8.42 -20.60
CA ILE A 218 -10.50 -7.98 -20.75
C ILE A 218 -10.91 -7.18 -19.52
N THR A 219 -10.97 -7.81 -18.34
CA THR A 219 -11.62 -7.19 -17.18
C THR A 219 -10.87 -5.96 -16.65
N LEU A 220 -9.56 -6.04 -16.43
CA LEU A 220 -8.79 -4.90 -15.91
C LEU A 220 -8.60 -3.81 -16.98
N HIS A 221 -8.31 -4.19 -18.23
CA HIS A 221 -8.07 -3.25 -19.32
C HIS A 221 -9.33 -2.45 -19.69
N ASP A 222 -10.51 -3.10 -19.75
CA ASP A 222 -11.80 -2.41 -19.97
C ASP A 222 -12.12 -1.40 -18.84
N ARG A 223 -11.54 -1.63 -17.66
CA ARG A 223 -11.67 -0.77 -16.48
C ARG A 223 -10.53 0.22 -16.31
N GLN A 224 -9.80 0.50 -17.40
CA GLN A 224 -8.74 1.50 -17.46
C GLN A 224 -7.47 1.17 -16.66
N ALA A 225 -7.28 -0.09 -16.27
CA ALA A 225 -5.99 -0.58 -15.75
C ALA A 225 -5.14 -1.24 -16.86
N ASP A 226 -5.11 -0.61 -18.06
CA ASP A 226 -4.33 -1.06 -19.24
C ASP A 226 -2.80 -1.01 -19.01
N GLN A 227 -2.40 -0.51 -17.86
CA GLN A 227 -1.03 -0.39 -17.40
C GLN A 227 -0.46 -1.70 -16.85
N ILE A 228 -1.33 -2.60 -16.39
CA ILE A 228 -0.97 -3.93 -15.91
C ILE A 228 -0.83 -4.85 -17.13
N ASP A 229 0.38 -5.31 -17.42
CA ASP A 229 0.63 -6.23 -18.53
C ASP A 229 0.21 -7.67 -18.18
N SER A 230 -0.29 -8.41 -19.16
CA SER A 230 -0.79 -9.79 -18.96
C SER A 230 0.31 -10.73 -18.46
N ARG A 231 1.58 -10.48 -18.80
CA ARG A 231 2.72 -11.27 -18.31
C ARG A 231 2.98 -11.03 -16.83
N GLU A 232 3.04 -9.77 -16.39
CA GLU A 232 3.28 -9.45 -14.97
C GLU A 232 2.09 -9.87 -14.10
N TYR A 233 0.85 -9.67 -14.58
CA TYR A 233 -0.35 -10.13 -13.89
C TYR A 233 -0.39 -11.65 -13.76
N SER A 234 -0.18 -12.39 -14.85
CA SER A 234 -0.14 -13.86 -14.79
C SER A 234 1.01 -14.35 -13.90
N TRP A 235 2.15 -13.64 -13.88
CA TRP A 235 3.27 -14.02 -13.03
C TRP A 235 2.94 -13.86 -11.55
N TRP A 236 2.39 -12.70 -11.17
CA TRP A 236 1.93 -12.44 -9.82
C TRP A 236 0.82 -13.41 -9.39
N ARG A 237 -0.22 -13.62 -10.21
CA ARG A 237 -1.31 -14.58 -9.89
C ARG A 237 -0.78 -16.00 -9.61
N ARG A 238 0.25 -16.46 -10.33
CA ARG A 238 0.84 -17.79 -10.14
C ARG A 238 1.67 -17.93 -8.85
N ARG A 239 2.39 -16.88 -8.46
CA ARG A 239 3.45 -16.98 -7.42
C ARG A 239 3.21 -16.13 -6.19
N GLY A 240 2.36 -15.11 -6.29
CA GLY A 240 2.19 -14.05 -5.30
C GLY A 240 3.35 -13.05 -5.23
N VAL A 241 4.25 -13.04 -6.23
CA VAL A 241 5.40 -12.13 -6.30
C VAL A 241 5.11 -11.07 -7.36
N ALA A 242 4.97 -9.81 -6.93
CA ALA A 242 4.61 -8.69 -7.80
C ALA A 242 5.83 -7.88 -8.28
N PHE A 243 6.84 -7.71 -7.43
CA PHE A 243 7.94 -6.77 -7.64
C PHE A 243 9.30 -7.50 -7.64
N GLU A 244 9.80 -7.82 -8.84
CA GLU A 244 11.15 -8.35 -9.06
C GLU A 244 12.01 -7.27 -9.74
N LEU A 245 12.38 -6.25 -8.97
CA LEU A 245 13.01 -5.02 -9.51
C LEU A 245 14.47 -5.21 -9.93
N ARG A 246 15.08 -6.35 -9.57
CA ARG A 246 16.43 -6.72 -9.99
C ARG A 246 16.59 -8.24 -10.12
N PRO A 247 17.59 -8.72 -10.87
CA PRO A 247 17.95 -10.14 -10.89
C PRO A 247 18.48 -10.56 -9.51
N ALA A 248 17.63 -11.20 -8.70
CA ALA A 248 17.95 -11.69 -7.36
C ALA A 248 17.11 -12.92 -7.02
N ASP A 249 17.57 -13.68 -6.03
CA ASP A 249 16.85 -14.85 -5.52
C ASP A 249 15.87 -14.44 -4.42
N TYR A 250 14.59 -14.77 -4.62
CA TYR A 250 13.49 -14.54 -3.68
C TYR A 250 13.13 -15.86 -3.00
N THR A 251 13.82 -16.18 -1.92
CA THR A 251 13.81 -17.52 -1.30
C THR A 251 13.10 -17.59 0.05
N VAL A 252 12.79 -16.45 0.68
CA VAL A 252 12.24 -16.43 2.04
C VAL A 252 10.76 -16.05 2.03
N SER A 253 9.91 -16.78 2.76
CA SER A 253 8.50 -16.43 2.95
C SER A 253 8.37 -15.06 3.62
N ASN A 254 7.62 -14.16 2.99
CA ASN A 254 7.25 -12.87 3.57
C ASN A 254 6.21 -13.05 4.69
N ARG A 255 6.69 -13.12 5.92
CA ARG A 255 5.86 -13.34 7.12
C ARG A 255 4.94 -12.18 7.45
N CYS A 256 5.17 -10.97 6.90
CA CYS A 256 4.25 -9.85 7.09
C CYS A 256 2.95 -10.00 6.28
N LEU A 257 2.84 -10.98 5.38
CA LEU A 257 1.62 -11.34 4.66
C LEU A 257 0.91 -12.58 5.25
N ALA A 258 1.39 -13.07 6.41
CA ALA A 258 0.73 -14.17 7.11
C ALA A 258 -0.32 -13.63 8.09
N SER A 259 -1.36 -14.43 8.31
CA SER A 259 -2.30 -14.21 9.40
C SER A 259 -2.64 -15.52 10.10
N GLY A 260 -2.74 -15.40 11.43
CA GLY A 260 -2.97 -16.52 12.33
C GLY A 260 -4.47 -16.73 12.55
N LYS A 261 -4.97 -17.93 12.26
CA LYS A 261 -6.33 -18.32 12.63
C LYS A 261 -6.32 -19.34 13.76
N PRO A 262 -7.20 -19.19 14.76
CA PRO A 262 -7.34 -20.20 15.80
C PRO A 262 -7.81 -21.51 15.15
N PHE A 263 -7.12 -22.59 15.47
CA PHE A 263 -7.41 -23.93 14.98
C PHE A 263 -7.46 -24.88 16.16
N ARG A 264 -8.44 -25.79 16.16
CA ARG A 264 -8.56 -26.81 17.20
C ARG A 264 -7.96 -28.10 16.70
N THR A 265 -6.94 -28.59 17.40
CA THR A 265 -6.29 -29.85 17.06
C THR A 265 -7.23 -31.03 17.31
N SER A 266 -6.92 -32.19 16.73
CA SER A 266 -7.65 -33.44 16.99
C SER A 266 -7.64 -33.85 18.47
N LYS A 267 -6.68 -33.35 19.26
CA LYS A 267 -6.59 -33.54 20.72
C LYS A 267 -7.42 -32.53 21.52
N GLY A 268 -8.09 -31.59 20.85
CA GLY A 268 -8.96 -30.59 21.47
C GLY A 268 -8.24 -29.32 21.93
N GLU A 269 -6.93 -29.21 21.73
CA GLU A 269 -6.12 -28.04 22.08
C GLU A 269 -6.30 -26.92 21.04
N ASN A 270 -6.27 -25.67 21.49
CA ASN A 270 -6.31 -24.52 20.59
C ASN A 270 -4.87 -24.10 20.22
N THR A 271 -4.55 -24.16 18.93
CA THR A 271 -3.30 -23.66 18.37
C THR A 271 -3.60 -22.57 17.34
N VAL A 272 -2.59 -21.79 16.97
CA VAL A 272 -2.71 -20.81 15.88
C VAL A 272 -2.11 -21.42 14.63
N TYR A 273 -2.90 -21.49 13.56
CA TYR A 273 -2.42 -21.86 12.24
C TYR A 273 -2.12 -20.59 11.43
N TRP A 274 -0.87 -20.43 11.03
CA TRP A 274 -0.42 -19.30 10.20
C TRP A 274 -0.58 -19.64 8.73
N GLY A 275 -1.29 -18.78 8.00
CA GLY A 275 -1.54 -18.96 6.58
C GLY A 275 -1.69 -17.63 5.85
N TYR A 276 -1.83 -17.70 4.52
CA TYR A 276 -2.10 -16.52 3.69
C TYR A 276 -3.59 -16.38 3.42
N TRP A 277 -4.22 -15.32 3.95
CA TRP A 277 -5.66 -15.07 3.81
C TRP A 277 -5.97 -13.79 3.00
N GLY A 278 -5.00 -13.34 2.18
CA GLY A 278 -5.03 -12.09 1.39
C GLY A 278 -5.78 -12.12 0.07
N ASP A 279 -5.44 -11.25 -0.88
CA ASP A 279 -6.01 -11.29 -2.23
C ASP A 279 -5.11 -12.07 -3.20
N ILE A 280 -5.70 -12.93 -4.03
CA ILE A 280 -5.02 -13.66 -5.12
C ILE A 280 -5.58 -13.29 -6.51
N THR A 281 -6.40 -12.26 -6.62
CA THR A 281 -7.12 -11.78 -7.82
C THR A 281 -6.80 -10.33 -8.16
N CYS A 282 -6.84 -9.41 -7.18
CA CYS A 282 -6.52 -8.00 -7.39
C CYS A 282 -5.08 -7.72 -6.94
N SER A 283 -4.20 -7.43 -7.90
CA SER A 283 -2.76 -7.28 -7.66
C SER A 283 -2.42 -6.01 -6.87
N PRO A 284 -1.30 -6.00 -6.12
CA PRO A 284 -0.80 -4.80 -5.43
C PRO A 284 -0.45 -3.65 -6.40
N TYR A 285 -0.33 -3.92 -7.70
CA TYR A 285 -0.16 -2.92 -8.75
C TYR A 285 -1.25 -1.84 -8.74
N LEU A 286 -2.46 -2.12 -8.23
CA LEU A 286 -3.53 -1.14 -8.17
C LEU A 286 -3.17 0.07 -7.29
N ALA A 287 -2.36 -0.13 -6.24
CA ALA A 287 -2.00 0.93 -5.30
C ALA A 287 -1.07 1.99 -5.90
N PHE A 288 -0.07 1.56 -6.69
CA PHE A 288 1.02 2.43 -7.16
C PHE A 288 1.34 2.31 -8.65
N GLY A 289 0.82 1.31 -9.35
CA GLY A 289 1.26 0.92 -10.68
C GLY A 289 0.36 1.34 -11.83
N ILE A 290 -0.88 1.78 -11.56
CA ILE A 290 -1.87 2.10 -12.60
C ILE A 290 -2.04 3.60 -12.89
N THR A 291 -1.33 4.46 -12.15
CA THR A 291 -1.41 5.91 -12.30
C THR A 291 -0.06 6.49 -12.67
N THR A 292 -0.03 7.33 -13.71
CA THR A 292 1.17 8.03 -14.21
C THR A 292 1.08 9.55 -14.03
N SER A 293 0.16 10.04 -13.18
CA SER A 293 -0.06 11.48 -12.96
C SER A 293 1.19 12.24 -12.53
N MET A 294 2.08 11.61 -11.75
CA MET A 294 3.35 12.22 -11.33
C MET A 294 4.38 12.31 -12.47
N TYR A 295 4.36 11.36 -13.41
CA TYR A 295 5.32 11.22 -14.52
C TYR A 295 4.61 10.78 -15.80
N PRO A 296 3.98 11.71 -16.55
CA PRO A 296 3.25 11.40 -17.78
C PRO A 296 4.11 10.71 -18.85
N GLU A 297 5.43 10.84 -18.80
CA GLU A 297 6.39 10.17 -19.67
C GLU A 297 6.23 8.63 -19.64
N LEU A 298 5.80 8.08 -18.51
CA LEU A 298 5.57 6.65 -18.34
C LEU A 298 4.29 6.16 -19.03
N ALA A 299 3.39 7.07 -19.43
CA ALA A 299 2.19 6.73 -20.19
C ALA A 299 2.47 6.41 -21.67
N LYS A 300 3.73 6.56 -22.12
CA LYS A 300 4.15 6.33 -23.51
C LYS A 300 3.67 4.97 -24.04
N LYS A 301 3.18 4.99 -25.29
CA LYS A 301 2.81 3.78 -26.05
C LYS A 301 3.73 3.60 -27.24
N VAL A 302 4.08 2.34 -27.53
CA VAL A 302 4.79 1.91 -28.75
C VAL A 302 3.98 0.79 -29.37
N ASN A 303 3.60 0.92 -30.64
CA ASN A 303 2.74 -0.02 -31.35
C ASN A 303 1.41 -0.33 -30.61
N GLY A 304 0.80 0.71 -30.02
CA GLY A 304 -0.47 0.59 -29.28
C GLY A 304 -0.34 -0.03 -27.87
N LYS A 305 0.84 -0.54 -27.48
CA LYS A 305 1.10 -1.11 -26.15
C LYS A 305 1.84 -0.12 -25.25
N ARG A 306 1.60 -0.17 -23.94
CA ARG A 306 2.34 0.62 -22.95
C ARG A 306 3.81 0.24 -22.98
N SER A 307 4.69 1.24 -22.94
CA SER A 307 6.14 1.02 -22.97
C SER A 307 6.70 0.53 -21.63
N TYR A 308 6.03 0.87 -20.54
CA TYR A 308 6.39 0.47 -19.18
C TYR A 308 5.22 -0.33 -18.60
N GLY A 309 5.49 -1.26 -17.69
CA GLY A 309 4.46 -2.03 -16.98
C GLY A 309 4.16 -1.45 -15.60
N ALA A 310 3.17 -2.00 -14.91
CA ALA A 310 2.75 -1.54 -13.59
C ALA A 310 3.81 -1.76 -12.50
N THR A 311 4.67 -2.78 -12.67
CA THR A 311 5.84 -3.00 -11.80
C THR A 311 6.78 -1.79 -11.83
N THR A 312 7.17 -1.33 -13.02
CA THR A 312 8.06 -0.17 -13.19
C THR A 312 7.40 1.13 -12.70
N ILE A 313 6.11 1.32 -12.95
CA ILE A 313 5.41 2.52 -12.49
C ILE A 313 5.29 2.54 -10.96
N SER A 314 5.05 1.39 -10.34
CA SER A 314 5.05 1.27 -8.88
C SER A 314 6.41 1.64 -8.29
N GLU A 315 7.50 1.15 -8.89
CA GLU A 315 8.87 1.50 -8.51
C GLU A 315 9.12 3.01 -8.60
N VAL A 316 8.78 3.65 -9.72
CA VAL A 316 8.97 5.09 -9.91
C VAL A 316 8.11 5.90 -8.94
N ASN A 317 6.84 5.54 -8.78
CA ASN A 317 5.92 6.25 -7.91
C ASN A 317 6.33 6.14 -6.43
N VAL A 318 6.64 4.93 -5.95
CA VAL A 318 7.11 4.74 -4.56
C VAL A 318 8.45 5.44 -4.33
N ARG A 319 9.39 5.37 -5.27
CA ARG A 319 10.66 6.10 -5.15
C ARG A 319 10.45 7.61 -5.05
N SER A 320 9.58 8.14 -5.90
CA SER A 320 9.20 9.55 -5.88
C SER A 320 8.58 9.94 -4.53
N LEU A 321 7.63 9.14 -4.02
CA LEU A 321 7.01 9.35 -2.71
C LEU A 321 8.06 9.40 -1.58
N LEU A 322 8.94 8.39 -1.53
CA LEU A 322 9.99 8.30 -0.51
C LEU A 322 10.99 9.45 -0.60
N TRP A 323 11.36 9.89 -1.82
CA TRP A 323 12.23 11.04 -2.03
C TRP A 323 11.61 12.33 -1.50
N ARG A 324 10.35 12.58 -1.88
CA ARG A 324 9.59 13.77 -1.46
C ARG A 324 9.45 13.84 0.06
N LEU A 325 9.24 12.71 0.74
CA LEU A 325 9.17 12.65 2.19
C LEU A 325 10.45 13.11 2.89
N GLY A 326 11.63 12.80 2.33
CA GLY A 326 12.92 13.20 2.89
C GLY A 326 13.38 14.61 2.52
N HIS A 327 12.89 15.14 1.39
CA HIS A 327 13.43 16.38 0.78
C HIS A 327 12.43 17.54 0.73
N SER A 328 11.15 17.31 1.00
CA SER A 328 10.09 18.32 0.97
C SER A 328 9.97 19.08 -0.36
N CYS A 329 10.36 18.45 -1.47
CA CYS A 329 10.32 19.04 -2.81
C CYS A 329 9.98 18.00 -3.87
N LYS A 330 9.60 18.45 -5.07
CA LYS A 330 9.27 17.53 -6.19
C LYS A 330 10.49 16.65 -6.51
N CYS A 331 10.25 15.33 -6.63
CA CYS A 331 11.30 14.40 -7.01
C CYS A 331 11.73 14.64 -8.48
N PRO A 332 13.02 14.87 -8.75
CA PRO A 332 13.52 15.01 -10.11
C PRO A 332 13.34 13.72 -10.93
N LEU A 333 13.05 13.85 -12.23
CA LEU A 333 12.94 12.70 -13.13
C LEU A 333 14.24 11.87 -13.17
N THR A 334 15.41 12.51 -12.98
CA THR A 334 16.72 11.85 -12.88
C THR A 334 16.81 10.87 -11.70
N VAL A 335 16.03 11.10 -10.64
CA VAL A 335 15.96 10.22 -9.47
C VAL A 335 14.83 9.21 -9.64
N ALA A 336 13.64 9.71 -9.99
CA ALA A 336 12.43 8.89 -10.10
C ALA A 336 12.54 7.83 -11.19
N ALA A 337 12.92 8.23 -12.41
CA ALA A 337 12.98 7.38 -13.60
C ALA A 337 14.19 7.73 -14.50
N PRO A 338 15.43 7.44 -14.06
CA PRO A 338 16.65 7.78 -14.81
C PRO A 338 16.66 7.25 -16.25
N PHE A 339 16.07 6.07 -16.48
CA PHE A 339 15.95 5.43 -17.78
C PHE A 339 15.06 6.19 -18.78
N CYS A 340 14.25 7.17 -18.35
CA CYS A 340 13.46 8.00 -19.25
C CYS A 340 14.30 9.08 -19.94
N ILE A 341 15.45 9.45 -19.36
CA ILE A 341 16.27 10.58 -19.83
C ILE A 341 17.11 10.17 -21.04
N ASP A 342 17.66 8.95 -21.03
CA ASP A 342 18.51 8.46 -22.11
C ASP A 342 17.75 8.32 -23.44
N ASN A 343 16.46 7.99 -23.39
CA ASN A 343 15.59 7.87 -24.56
C ASN A 343 15.25 9.21 -25.25
N SER A 344 15.54 10.36 -24.62
CA SER A 344 15.31 11.68 -25.23
C SER A 344 16.44 12.13 -26.16
N ARG A 345 17.64 11.53 -26.05
CA ARG A 345 18.80 11.89 -26.89
C ARG A 345 18.80 11.22 -28.26
N ASP A 346 18.05 10.14 -28.45
CA ASP A 346 17.98 9.41 -29.73
C ASP A 346 16.86 9.93 -30.67
N SER A 347 16.05 10.88 -30.24
CA SER A 347 14.96 11.46 -31.05
C SER A 347 15.33 12.76 -31.79
N SER A 348 16.61 13.17 -31.75
CA SER A 348 17.12 14.40 -32.37
C SER A 348 18.08 14.18 -33.53
N LYS A 349 18.04 13.01 -34.20
CA LYS A 349 18.66 12.86 -35.52
C LYS A 349 17.60 13.09 -36.60
N PRO A 350 17.76 14.10 -37.49
CA PRO A 350 16.85 14.27 -38.61
C PRO A 350 16.97 13.07 -39.54
N GLU A 351 15.84 12.49 -39.90
CA GLU A 351 15.72 11.52 -40.99
C GLU A 351 16.30 12.16 -42.25
N GLN A 352 17.45 11.65 -42.72
CA GLN A 352 17.92 11.93 -44.06
C GLN A 352 17.23 10.97 -45.00
N ASP A 353 16.25 11.50 -45.72
CA ASP A 353 15.77 10.97 -46.98
C ASP A 353 16.96 10.75 -47.92
N MET A 354 17.20 9.50 -48.32
CA MET A 354 18.01 9.14 -49.48
C MET A 354 17.26 8.08 -50.26
N ASN A 355 16.46 8.57 -51.21
CA ASN A 355 15.94 7.79 -52.32
C ASN A 355 16.96 7.92 -53.47
N ALA A 356 17.49 6.80 -53.99
CA ALA A 356 17.69 6.49 -55.41
C ALA A 356 18.76 5.41 -55.70
N THR A 357 18.26 4.27 -56.20
CA THR A 357 18.67 3.50 -57.41
C THR A 357 20.05 2.83 -57.57
N GLY A 358 19.98 1.54 -57.97
CA GLY A 358 20.97 0.77 -58.74
C GLY A 358 22.00 0.03 -57.88
N ASP A 359 22.40 -1.22 -58.11
CA ASP A 359 22.19 -2.17 -59.21
C ASP A 359 22.66 -3.56 -58.71
N LEU A 360 22.33 -4.61 -59.47
CA LEU A 360 22.56 -6.04 -59.21
C LEU A 360 24.04 -6.47 -59.06
N SER A 361 24.31 -7.47 -58.19
CA SER A 361 25.09 -8.69 -58.54
C SER A 361 25.23 -9.69 -57.38
N ASP A 362 24.91 -10.94 -57.65
CA ASP A 362 25.31 -12.15 -56.92
C ASP A 362 26.84 -12.25 -56.77
N ASP A 363 27.34 -12.80 -55.65
CA ASP A 363 28.16 -14.03 -55.70
C ASP A 363 28.37 -14.67 -54.32
N ALA A 364 28.47 -15.99 -54.32
CA ALA A 364 28.69 -16.86 -53.18
C ALA A 364 30.15 -17.36 -53.15
N THR A 365 30.82 -17.29 -52.00
CA THR A 365 31.96 -18.15 -51.58
C THR A 365 32.21 -17.82 -50.10
N GLY A 366 32.38 -18.73 -49.13
CA GLY A 366 33.00 -20.04 -49.13
C GLY A 366 34.38 -19.95 -48.48
N ALA A 367 34.50 -20.17 -47.15
CA ALA A 367 35.62 -20.88 -46.49
C ALA A 367 35.70 -20.61 -44.97
N ARG A 368 35.58 -21.68 -44.17
CA ARG A 368 36.28 -21.85 -42.88
C ARG A 368 37.77 -22.07 -43.16
N PRO A 369 38.63 -21.88 -42.15
CA PRO A 369 39.31 -23.08 -41.64
C PRO A 369 39.35 -23.17 -40.11
N SER A 370 39.63 -24.39 -39.69
CA SER A 370 39.59 -24.95 -38.36
C SER A 370 40.94 -25.60 -38.01
N LEU A 371 41.14 -25.88 -36.71
CA LEU A 371 42.10 -26.83 -36.11
C LEU A 371 43.56 -26.33 -36.05
N SER A 372 44.39 -26.61 -35.05
CA SER A 372 44.53 -27.66 -34.02
C SER A 372 45.54 -27.11 -32.98
N GLY A 373 45.49 -27.32 -31.67
CA GLY A 373 45.51 -28.62 -30.97
C GLY A 373 46.95 -29.06 -30.68
N LYS A 374 47.39 -29.07 -29.41
CA LYS A 374 48.10 -30.19 -28.74
C LYS A 374 48.57 -29.87 -27.31
N ASP A 375 48.41 -30.91 -26.50
CA ASP A 375 48.83 -31.20 -25.12
C ASP A 375 50.38 -31.23 -24.98
N SER A 376 51.07 -31.28 -23.83
CA SER A 376 50.91 -32.06 -22.58
C SER A 376 51.92 -31.59 -21.50
N GLU A 377 51.63 -31.85 -20.21
CA GLU A 377 52.47 -32.41 -19.09
C GLU A 377 53.98 -32.07 -18.99
N GLU A 378 54.68 -31.94 -17.85
CA GLU A 378 54.51 -32.01 -16.38
C GLU A 378 55.91 -31.66 -15.81
N SER A 379 56.06 -30.99 -14.65
CA SER A 379 57.08 -31.29 -13.61
C SER A 379 57.27 -30.20 -12.55
N THR A 380 57.46 -30.69 -11.34
CA THR A 380 57.48 -30.08 -10.01
C THR A 380 58.84 -29.51 -9.63
N VAL A 381 58.95 -28.29 -9.06
CA VAL A 381 59.93 -27.91 -8.00
C VAL A 381 59.37 -26.76 -7.13
N THR A 382 59.64 -26.86 -5.83
CA THR A 382 59.24 -26.05 -4.67
C THR A 382 59.85 -24.64 -4.52
N SER A 383 59.10 -23.82 -3.75
CA SER A 383 59.48 -22.68 -2.88
C SER A 383 59.92 -21.34 -3.48
N SER A 384 59.10 -20.29 -3.33
CA SER A 384 59.18 -19.31 -2.23
C SER A 384 58.36 -18.03 -2.52
N SER A 385 57.54 -17.64 -1.54
CA SER A 385 57.01 -16.30 -1.22
C SER A 385 56.96 -15.19 -2.30
N ALA A 386 55.74 -14.78 -2.67
CA ALA A 386 55.32 -13.38 -2.70
C ALA A 386 53.78 -13.33 -2.81
N GLU A 387 53.15 -12.61 -1.89
CA GLU A 387 51.72 -12.32 -1.86
C GLU A 387 51.34 -11.39 -3.02
N GLU A 388 50.40 -11.81 -3.87
CA GLU A 388 49.61 -10.89 -4.68
C GLU A 388 48.12 -11.10 -4.36
N ASP A 389 47.59 -10.11 -3.65
CA ASP A 389 46.20 -9.94 -3.23
C ASP A 389 45.30 -9.73 -4.47
N ASN A 390 44.65 -10.80 -4.91
CA ASN A 390 43.64 -10.72 -5.96
C ASN A 390 42.27 -10.54 -5.30
N GLY A 391 41.84 -9.27 -5.22
CA GLY A 391 40.61 -8.81 -4.59
C GLY A 391 39.35 -9.46 -5.17
N SER A 392 38.92 -10.55 -4.54
CA SER A 392 37.58 -11.10 -4.69
C SER A 392 36.58 -10.14 -4.04
N MET A 393 35.74 -9.48 -4.85
CA MET A 393 34.55 -8.78 -4.36
C MET A 393 33.62 -9.81 -3.66
N LYS A 394 33.76 -9.91 -2.34
CA LYS A 394 32.84 -10.71 -1.50
C LYS A 394 31.44 -10.13 -1.61
N LYS A 395 30.47 -10.99 -1.94
CA LYS A 395 29.02 -10.69 -1.76
C LYS A 395 28.82 -10.12 -0.34
N PRO A 396 28.07 -9.01 -0.17
CA PRO A 396 27.83 -8.46 1.15
C PRO A 396 27.08 -9.50 2.00
N SER A 397 27.70 -9.93 3.11
CA SER A 397 27.14 -10.96 4.00
C SER A 397 25.99 -10.40 4.86
N GLU A 398 25.10 -11.29 5.32
CA GLU A 398 23.98 -11.03 6.25
C GLU A 398 24.41 -10.25 7.51
N ALA A 399 25.62 -10.50 8.00
CA ALA A 399 26.24 -9.77 9.11
C ALA A 399 26.42 -8.26 8.82
N SER A 400 26.46 -7.85 7.55
CA SER A 400 26.64 -6.45 7.16
C SER A 400 25.37 -5.62 7.35
N LEU A 401 24.16 -6.13 7.05
CA LEU A 401 22.92 -5.36 7.26
C LEU A 401 22.59 -5.20 8.74
N THR A 402 22.58 -6.29 9.50
CA THR A 402 22.27 -6.27 10.93
C THR A 402 23.23 -5.33 11.65
N SER A 403 24.53 -5.36 11.30
CA SER A 403 25.47 -4.39 11.82
C SER A 403 25.26 -2.96 11.30
N ARG A 404 24.85 -2.73 10.03
CA ARG A 404 24.55 -1.39 9.48
C ARG A 404 23.37 -0.71 10.16
N VAL A 405 22.24 -1.43 10.26
CA VAL A 405 21.02 -0.91 10.86
C VAL A 405 21.22 -0.74 12.37
N GLN A 406 21.93 -1.65 13.06
CA GLN A 406 22.22 -1.50 14.49
C GLN A 406 23.25 -0.42 14.82
N ARG A 407 24.17 -0.07 13.89
CA ARG A 407 25.22 0.94 14.14
C ARG A 407 24.67 2.35 14.34
N LYS A 408 23.59 2.71 13.66
CA LYS A 408 22.95 4.03 13.80
C LYS A 408 21.57 3.87 14.43
N PRO A 409 21.25 4.64 15.48
CA PRO A 409 19.92 4.60 16.07
C PRO A 409 18.86 4.99 15.04
N TYR A 410 17.67 4.40 15.14
CA TYR A 410 16.53 4.83 14.34
C TYR A 410 16.12 6.24 14.78
N VAL A 411 16.19 7.18 13.84
CA VAL A 411 15.63 8.53 13.97
C VAL A 411 14.73 8.73 12.77
N PRO A 412 13.43 9.08 12.95
CA PRO A 412 12.53 9.35 11.84
C PRO A 412 13.06 10.47 10.93
N LEU A 413 12.70 10.39 9.66
CA LEU A 413 12.73 11.54 8.77
C LEU A 413 11.93 12.71 9.37
N ARG A 414 12.45 13.92 9.20
CA ARG A 414 11.71 15.15 9.49
C ARG A 414 10.93 15.52 8.25
N THR A 415 9.63 15.27 8.29
CA THR A 415 8.70 15.65 7.23
C THR A 415 8.36 17.13 7.32
N GLN A 416 7.95 17.73 6.20
CA GLN A 416 7.54 19.14 6.16
C GLN A 416 6.32 19.43 7.04
N THR A 417 5.35 18.53 6.97
CA THR A 417 4.15 18.54 7.77
C THR A 417 4.35 17.68 9.02
N GLN A 418 3.88 18.15 10.17
CA GLN A 418 3.75 17.28 11.33
C GLN A 418 2.55 16.36 11.11
N PHE A 419 2.73 15.06 11.33
CA PHE A 419 1.64 14.11 11.28
C PHE A 419 1.70 13.08 12.42
N SER A 420 0.53 12.55 12.78
CA SER A 420 0.39 11.46 13.75
C SER A 420 -0.56 10.38 13.21
N VAL A 421 -0.28 9.13 13.54
CA VAL A 421 -1.07 7.95 13.17
C VAL A 421 -1.54 7.26 14.44
N ASN A 422 -2.84 7.34 14.71
CA ASN A 422 -3.49 6.90 15.93
C ASN A 422 -4.27 5.61 15.63
N TYR A 423 -3.88 4.50 16.26
CA TYR A 423 -4.53 3.20 16.02
C TYR A 423 -5.72 3.01 16.96
N LEU A 424 -6.92 2.89 16.39
CA LEU A 424 -8.15 2.69 17.16
C LEU A 424 -8.43 1.20 17.37
N PRO A 425 -9.15 0.81 18.44
CA PRO A 425 -9.53 -0.59 18.65
C PRO A 425 -10.28 -1.19 17.46
N LEU A 426 -10.10 -2.48 17.22
CA LEU A 426 -10.83 -3.18 16.17
C LEU A 426 -12.34 -3.07 16.39
N ASN A 427 -13.09 -2.98 15.29
CA ASN A 427 -14.56 -2.91 15.28
C ASN A 427 -15.14 -1.71 16.04
N SER A 428 -14.37 -0.65 16.29
CA SER A 428 -14.82 0.54 17.03
C SER A 428 -15.60 1.56 16.19
N PHE A 429 -15.72 1.37 14.87
CA PHE A 429 -16.25 2.36 13.94
C PHE A 429 -17.67 2.82 14.30
N THR A 430 -18.54 1.89 14.64
CA THR A 430 -19.94 2.16 14.99
C THR A 430 -20.09 2.72 16.42
N GLU A 431 -19.01 2.72 17.19
CA GLU A 431 -18.94 3.23 18.57
C GLU A 431 -18.22 4.59 18.65
N LEU A 432 -17.73 5.15 17.54
CA LEU A 432 -16.94 6.38 17.53
C LEU A 432 -17.70 7.57 18.12
N SER A 433 -18.96 7.75 17.74
CA SER A 433 -19.80 8.84 18.24
C SER A 433 -20.28 8.66 19.69
N SER A 434 -20.07 7.47 20.27
CA SER A 434 -20.50 7.13 21.62
C SER A 434 -19.30 6.90 22.53
N ARG A 435 -18.73 5.69 22.53
CA ARG A 435 -17.64 5.29 23.41
C ARG A 435 -16.37 6.10 23.21
N TYR A 436 -16.06 6.46 21.96
CA TYR A 436 -14.80 7.13 21.61
C TYR A 436 -14.98 8.62 21.28
N ARG A 437 -16.13 9.21 21.65
CA ARG A 437 -16.48 10.59 21.33
C ARG A 437 -15.46 11.61 21.84
N SER A 438 -14.90 11.37 23.02
CA SER A 438 -13.92 12.25 23.64
C SER A 438 -12.59 12.36 22.87
N LEU A 439 -12.29 11.41 21.98
CA LEU A 439 -11.10 11.52 21.12
C LEU A 439 -11.20 12.69 20.14
N PHE A 440 -12.42 13.02 19.72
CA PHE A 440 -12.68 14.03 18.69
C PHE A 440 -13.25 15.33 19.27
N LEU A 441 -13.92 15.25 20.44
CA LEU A 441 -14.64 16.39 21.02
C LEU A 441 -14.32 16.62 22.50
N GLY A 442 -13.37 15.86 23.06
CA GLY A 442 -12.86 16.09 24.40
C GLY A 442 -11.82 17.20 24.42
N ASP A 443 -11.18 17.38 25.57
CA ASP A 443 -10.11 18.36 25.73
C ASP A 443 -8.93 18.05 24.79
N GLY A 444 -8.58 18.99 23.92
CA GLY A 444 -7.59 18.82 22.85
C GLY A 444 -8.02 17.95 21.65
N GLY A 445 -9.23 17.37 21.67
CA GLY A 445 -9.79 16.61 20.55
C GLY A 445 -10.21 17.53 19.40
N LYS A 446 -10.06 17.05 18.16
CA LYS A 446 -10.50 17.78 16.96
C LYS A 446 -11.55 16.97 16.19
N PRO A 447 -12.65 17.60 15.75
CA PRO A 447 -13.66 16.93 14.91
C PRO A 447 -13.04 16.35 13.64
N ILE A 448 -13.68 15.34 13.08
CA ILE A 448 -13.21 14.67 11.86
C ILE A 448 -13.56 15.52 10.64
N ASP A 449 -12.56 15.85 9.83
CA ASP A 449 -12.71 16.57 8.57
C ASP A 449 -12.86 15.62 7.38
N ILE A 450 -12.12 14.50 7.39
CA ILE A 450 -12.10 13.53 6.30
C ILE A 450 -12.39 12.13 6.84
N VAL A 451 -13.35 11.44 6.24
CA VAL A 451 -13.59 10.01 6.44
C VAL A 451 -13.26 9.28 5.14
N TYR A 452 -12.22 8.47 5.15
CA TYR A 452 -11.93 7.52 4.08
C TYR A 452 -12.45 6.14 4.46
N MET A 453 -13.24 5.54 3.57
CA MET A 453 -13.80 4.20 3.71
C MET A 453 -13.27 3.30 2.59
N GLY A 454 -12.45 2.31 2.97
CA GLY A 454 -12.08 1.23 2.08
C GLY A 454 -13.27 0.36 1.72
N CYS A 455 -13.22 -0.27 0.54
CA CYS A 455 -14.36 -1.04 0.05
C CYS A 455 -14.67 -2.25 0.95
N SER A 456 -13.66 -2.80 1.62
CA SER A 456 -13.76 -3.90 2.61
C SER A 456 -14.66 -3.56 3.81
N LEU A 457 -14.66 -2.30 4.25
CA LEU A 457 -15.44 -1.82 5.40
C LEU A 457 -16.60 -0.90 5.04
N SER A 458 -16.84 -0.65 3.74
CA SER A 458 -17.92 0.23 3.27
C SER A 458 -19.32 -0.17 3.76
N HIS A 459 -19.54 -1.45 4.05
CA HIS A 459 -20.80 -1.96 4.64
C HIS A 459 -21.09 -1.39 6.04
N LEU A 460 -20.09 -0.90 6.76
CA LEU A 460 -20.29 -0.29 8.09
C LEU A 460 -21.07 1.02 8.00
N LEU A 461 -21.08 1.71 6.86
CA LEU A 461 -21.90 2.91 6.63
C LEU A 461 -23.42 2.60 6.75
N ASP A 462 -23.80 1.33 6.60
CA ASP A 462 -25.17 0.87 6.73
C ASP A 462 -25.64 0.70 8.20
N ASP A 463 -24.74 0.78 9.18
CA ASP A 463 -25.09 0.62 10.60
C ASP A 463 -25.99 1.75 11.12
N GLY A 464 -27.11 1.39 11.75
CA GLY A 464 -28.09 2.34 12.29
C GLY A 464 -27.58 3.18 13.46
N LYS A 465 -26.47 2.81 14.11
CA LYS A 465 -25.82 3.62 15.16
C LYS A 465 -25.15 4.89 14.61
N LEU A 466 -24.85 4.92 13.32
CA LEU A 466 -24.21 6.06 12.66
C LEU A 466 -25.22 7.17 12.31
N VAL A 467 -26.51 6.86 12.30
CA VAL A 467 -27.58 7.83 12.06
C VAL A 467 -27.90 8.56 13.36
N ALA A 468 -27.96 9.88 13.32
CA ALA A 468 -28.38 10.69 14.46
C ALA A 468 -29.83 10.35 14.85
N ARG A 469 -30.07 10.06 16.13
CA ARG A 469 -31.42 9.78 16.64
C ARG A 469 -32.05 11.07 17.13
N ARG A 470 -33.27 11.37 16.68
CA ARG A 470 -34.10 12.41 17.31
C ARG A 470 -34.71 11.84 18.58
N LYS A 471 -34.43 12.45 19.74
CA LYS A 471 -35.08 12.08 21.00
C LYS A 471 -36.32 12.95 21.20
N HIS A 472 -37.46 12.29 21.45
CA HIS A 472 -38.70 12.94 21.82
C HIS A 472 -38.72 13.09 23.35
N PHE A 473 -38.68 14.32 23.85
CA PHE A 473 -39.12 14.60 25.21
C PHE A 473 -40.59 15.02 25.15
N LYS A 474 -41.44 14.38 25.96
CA LYS A 474 -42.72 14.97 26.36
C LYS A 474 -42.46 15.63 27.71
N GLU A 475 -42.53 16.95 27.77
CA GLU A 475 -42.65 17.61 29.06
C GLU A 475 -44.00 17.23 29.66
N THR A 476 -43.98 16.51 30.78
CA THR A 476 -45.13 16.47 31.69
C THR A 476 -45.08 17.74 32.53
N SER A 477 -45.50 18.86 31.96
CA SER A 477 -45.89 20.04 32.70
C SER A 477 -47.38 20.27 32.49
N THR A 478 -48.10 20.34 33.60
CA THR A 478 -49.48 20.79 33.66
C THR A 478 -49.56 22.24 33.18
N GLN A 479 -50.51 22.52 32.30
CA GLN A 479 -50.92 23.80 31.72
C GLN A 479 -50.27 24.17 30.38
N ASP A 480 -51.04 23.89 29.32
CA ASP A 480 -51.25 24.69 28.12
C ASP A 480 -50.04 25.43 27.53
N GLU A 481 -49.18 24.71 26.82
CA GLU A 481 -48.59 25.10 25.53
C GLU A 481 -47.83 23.89 24.96
N ASP A 482 -48.34 23.27 23.89
CA ASP A 482 -47.77 22.08 23.24
C ASP A 482 -46.54 22.46 22.40
N GLY A 483 -45.49 22.95 23.07
CA GLY A 483 -44.19 23.25 22.48
C GLY A 483 -43.34 21.99 22.36
N THR A 484 -43.35 21.33 21.20
CA THR A 484 -42.48 20.17 20.96
C THR A 484 -41.03 20.61 20.76
N ILE A 485 -40.19 20.49 21.80
CA ILE A 485 -38.74 20.74 21.70
C ILE A 485 -38.05 19.46 21.23
N TRP A 486 -37.46 19.51 20.03
CA TRP A 486 -36.56 18.47 19.53
C TRP A 486 -35.16 18.72 20.08
N THR A 487 -34.59 17.73 20.78
CA THR A 487 -33.15 17.73 21.09
C THR A 487 -32.51 16.59 20.31
N ASP A 488 -31.50 16.91 19.50
CA ASP A 488 -30.72 15.89 18.81
C ASP A 488 -29.95 15.07 19.86
N ASP A 489 -30.07 13.75 19.79
CA ASP A 489 -29.22 12.88 20.59
C ASP A 489 -27.77 13.05 20.11
N ASN A 490 -26.80 13.10 21.03
CA ASN A 490 -25.36 13.19 20.73
C ASN A 490 -24.78 11.93 20.04
N SER A 491 -25.64 11.13 19.39
CA SER A 491 -25.32 9.88 18.69
C SER A 491 -25.25 10.09 17.18
N GLY A 492 -24.50 9.25 16.47
CA GLY A 492 -24.34 9.32 15.01
C GLY A 492 -23.05 9.99 14.55
N LEU A 493 -22.62 9.63 13.35
CA LEU A 493 -21.32 10.02 12.78
C LEU A 493 -21.20 11.55 12.65
N VAL A 494 -22.27 12.22 12.17
CA VAL A 494 -22.31 13.68 11.97
C VAL A 494 -22.01 14.51 13.21
N ASN A 495 -22.19 13.93 14.39
CA ASN A 495 -21.96 14.58 15.67
C ASN A 495 -20.50 14.59 16.10
N ILE A 496 -19.60 13.91 15.39
CA ILE A 496 -18.15 13.95 15.59
C ILE A 496 -17.40 14.50 14.36
N LEU A 497 -18.14 14.93 13.34
CA LEU A 497 -17.59 15.60 12.16
C LEU A 497 -17.47 17.10 12.40
N ASN A 498 -16.54 17.73 11.67
CA ASN A 498 -16.51 19.17 11.49
C ASN A 498 -17.76 19.63 10.70
N ASP A 499 -18.07 20.92 10.74
CA ASP A 499 -19.22 21.52 10.02
C ASP A 499 -19.14 21.27 8.51
N LYS A 500 -17.91 21.19 8.01
CA LYS A 500 -17.57 20.81 6.65
C LYS A 500 -16.74 19.54 6.71
N ALA A 501 -17.21 18.47 6.10
CA ALA A 501 -16.51 17.19 6.10
C ALA A 501 -16.61 16.49 4.74
N LEU A 502 -15.60 15.70 4.42
CA LEU A 502 -15.51 14.92 3.18
C LEU A 502 -15.52 13.42 3.50
N LEU A 503 -16.46 12.69 2.90
CA LEU A 503 -16.46 11.24 2.86
C LEU A 503 -15.91 10.77 1.51
N ILE A 504 -14.84 9.99 1.55
CA ILE A 504 -14.24 9.34 0.39
C ILE A 504 -14.47 7.84 0.53
N VAL A 505 -15.06 7.20 -0.47
CA VAL A 505 -15.28 5.75 -0.48
C VAL A 505 -14.51 5.12 -1.63
N GLU A 506 -13.67 4.13 -1.32
CA GLU A 506 -12.92 3.35 -2.30
C GLU A 506 -13.88 2.56 -3.20
N SER A 507 -13.65 2.64 -4.51
CA SER A 507 -14.45 1.90 -5.49
C SER A 507 -14.07 0.41 -5.53
N VAL A 508 -15.02 -0.43 -5.95
CA VAL A 508 -14.77 -1.83 -6.30
C VAL A 508 -14.46 -2.02 -7.79
N LEU A 509 -14.17 -0.92 -8.50
CA LEU A 509 -13.89 -0.89 -9.94
C LEU A 509 -12.92 -1.99 -10.35
N TYR A 510 -11.83 -2.20 -9.63
CA TYR A 510 -10.79 -3.15 -10.03
C TYR A 510 -10.97 -4.58 -9.52
N VAL A 511 -12.08 -4.87 -8.82
CA VAL A 511 -12.39 -6.22 -8.37
C VAL A 511 -12.84 -7.07 -9.55
N VAL A 512 -11.93 -7.91 -10.06
CA VAL A 512 -12.12 -8.67 -11.31
C VAL A 512 -13.29 -9.66 -11.27
N GLU A 513 -13.69 -10.11 -10.08
CA GLU A 513 -14.79 -11.07 -9.90
C GLU A 513 -16.20 -10.45 -9.92
N LEU A 514 -16.27 -9.12 -9.82
CA LEU A 514 -17.53 -8.39 -9.91
C LEU A 514 -17.84 -8.10 -11.37
N ARG A 515 -19.08 -8.32 -11.79
CA ARG A 515 -19.58 -7.89 -13.10
C ARG A 515 -19.91 -6.39 -13.07
N PRO A 516 -19.99 -5.71 -14.23
CA PRO A 516 -20.35 -4.29 -14.28
C PRO A 516 -21.62 -3.93 -13.47
N ALA A 517 -22.69 -4.72 -13.59
CA ALA A 517 -23.92 -4.52 -12.82
C ALA A 517 -23.72 -4.66 -11.29
N GLU A 518 -22.77 -5.49 -10.83
CA GLU A 518 -22.44 -5.64 -9.41
C GLU A 518 -21.61 -4.44 -8.91
N VAL A 519 -20.77 -3.85 -9.77
CA VAL A 519 -20.06 -2.59 -9.50
C VAL A 519 -21.04 -1.42 -9.42
N GLU A 520 -21.99 -1.33 -10.35
CA GLU A 520 -23.05 -0.31 -10.34
C GLU A 520 -23.91 -0.41 -9.06
N ALA A 521 -24.35 -1.62 -8.70
CA ALA A 521 -25.11 -1.86 -7.47
C ALA A 521 -24.31 -1.51 -6.19
N TYR A 522 -22.99 -1.71 -6.20
CA TYR A 522 -22.13 -1.27 -5.11
C TYR A 522 -22.17 0.26 -4.95
N VAL A 523 -22.00 1.00 -6.04
CA VAL A 523 -22.00 2.46 -6.03
C VAL A 523 -23.36 3.01 -5.63
N GLU A 524 -24.46 2.43 -6.11
CA GLU A 524 -25.81 2.80 -5.72
C GLU A 524 -26.02 2.62 -4.21
N ARG A 525 -25.63 1.46 -3.67
CA ARG A 525 -25.74 1.17 -2.23
C ARG A 525 -24.96 2.20 -1.41
N VAL A 526 -23.67 2.40 -1.71
CA VAL A 526 -22.82 3.35 -0.98
C VAL A 526 -23.38 4.77 -1.05
N THR A 527 -23.87 5.19 -2.22
CA THR A 527 -24.49 6.51 -2.41
C THR A 527 -25.70 6.67 -1.50
N LYS A 528 -26.57 5.64 -1.43
CA LYS A 528 -27.73 5.64 -0.53
C LYS A 528 -27.32 5.69 0.95
N SER A 529 -26.28 4.94 1.34
CA SER A 529 -25.75 4.96 2.72
C SER A 529 -25.20 6.35 3.08
N ALA A 530 -24.43 6.98 2.18
CA ALA A 530 -23.89 8.31 2.37
C ALA A 530 -24.99 9.38 2.51
N LEU A 531 -26.00 9.35 1.62
CA LEU A 531 -27.17 10.24 1.67
C LEU A 531 -27.92 10.12 3.01
N ARG A 532 -28.10 8.89 3.50
CA ARG A 532 -28.76 8.63 4.80
C ARG A 532 -27.97 9.21 5.98
N LEU A 533 -26.65 9.31 5.85
CA LEU A 533 -25.78 9.94 6.86
C LEU A 533 -25.66 11.46 6.70
N GLY A 534 -26.37 12.07 5.74
CA GLY A 534 -26.39 13.51 5.50
C GLY A 534 -25.34 14.01 4.51
N PHE A 535 -24.57 13.13 3.87
CA PHE A 535 -23.60 13.50 2.85
C PHE A 535 -24.23 13.57 1.46
N GLN A 536 -23.85 14.55 0.65
CA GLN A 536 -24.28 14.72 -0.73
C GLN A 536 -23.15 14.37 -1.71
N PRO A 537 -23.41 13.71 -2.86
CA PRO A 537 -22.35 13.45 -3.84
C PRO A 537 -21.68 14.75 -4.33
N ALA A 538 -20.35 14.81 -4.26
CA ALA A 538 -19.58 15.97 -4.76
C ALA A 538 -19.71 16.14 -6.28
N LYS A 539 -19.85 15.01 -6.98
CA LYS A 539 -20.09 14.90 -8.42
C LYS A 539 -20.96 13.67 -8.67
N LYS A 540 -21.55 13.57 -9.87
CA LYS A 540 -22.27 12.37 -10.29
C LYS A 540 -21.31 11.17 -10.32
N PRO A 541 -21.56 10.09 -9.55
CA PRO A 541 -20.73 8.89 -9.59
C PRO A 541 -20.74 8.21 -10.96
N GLU A 542 -19.57 7.79 -11.43
CA GLU A 542 -19.38 6.98 -12.64
C GLU A 542 -18.78 5.62 -12.25
N PRO A 543 -19.61 4.58 -12.01
CA PRO A 543 -19.16 3.30 -11.41
C PRO A 543 -18.02 2.60 -12.14
N MET A 544 -17.98 2.71 -13.47
CA MET A 544 -17.00 2.06 -14.33
C MET A 544 -15.77 2.93 -14.65
N LYS A 545 -15.61 4.07 -13.96
CA LYS A 545 -14.47 5.00 -14.17
C LYS A 545 -13.88 5.52 -12.87
N ASP A 546 -14.72 5.81 -11.88
CA ASP A 546 -14.27 6.43 -10.64
C ASP A 546 -13.51 5.41 -9.76
N HIS A 547 -12.25 5.72 -9.42
CA HIS A 547 -11.47 4.97 -8.43
C HIS A 547 -11.96 5.19 -7.00
N HIS A 548 -12.54 6.37 -6.75
CA HIS A 548 -13.07 6.79 -5.46
C HIS A 548 -14.36 7.59 -5.67
N LEU A 549 -15.29 7.44 -4.75
CA LEU A 549 -16.52 8.20 -4.67
C LEU A 549 -16.37 9.29 -3.61
N TYR A 550 -16.81 10.51 -3.91
CA TYR A 550 -16.64 11.67 -3.05
C TYR A 550 -18.00 12.22 -2.63
N PHE A 551 -18.21 12.39 -1.33
CA PHE A 551 -19.43 12.94 -0.77
C PHE A 551 -19.12 14.03 0.26
N VAL A 552 -19.85 15.12 0.20
CA VAL A 552 -19.65 16.35 0.96
C VAL A 552 -20.72 16.46 2.03
N TYR A 553 -20.30 16.79 3.24
CA TYR A 553 -21.20 17.18 4.32
C TYR A 553 -20.97 18.67 4.63
N ASP A 554 -22.05 19.44 4.65
CA ASP A 554 -22.06 20.84 5.05
C ASP A 554 -23.24 21.07 6.00
N ARG A 555 -22.95 21.31 7.29
CA ARG A 555 -23.96 21.49 8.34
C ARG A 555 -24.89 22.67 8.05
N ALA A 556 -24.41 23.73 7.40
CA ALA A 556 -25.25 24.90 7.05
C ALA A 556 -26.25 24.58 5.93
N GLY A 557 -25.89 23.69 5.01
CA GLY A 557 -26.76 23.26 3.91
C GLY A 557 -27.87 22.28 4.31
N VAL A 558 -27.71 21.56 5.43
CA VAL A 558 -28.66 20.53 5.89
C VAL A 558 -29.95 21.12 6.49
N GLY A 559 -29.94 22.38 6.92
CA GLY A 559 -31.11 23.08 7.51
C GLY A 559 -32.08 23.72 6.50
N SER A 560 -31.84 23.57 5.20
CA SER A 560 -32.58 24.32 4.15
C SER A 560 -33.60 23.50 3.36
N ASN A 561 -33.87 22.24 3.74
CA ASN A 561 -34.81 21.35 3.05
C ASN A 561 -35.96 20.88 3.95
#